data_AF-R7XLX0-F1
#
_entry.id   AF-R7XLX0-F1
#
_cell.length_a   1.000
_cell.length_b   1.000
_cell.length_c   1.000
_cell.angle_alpha   90.00
_cell.angle_beta   90.00
_cell.angle_gamma   90.00
#
_symmetry.space_group_name_H-M   'P 1'
#
loop_
_entity.id
_entity.type
_entity.pdbx_description
1 polymer ?
#
loop_
_entity_poly.entity_id
_entity_poly.type
_entity_poly.pdbx_seq_one_letter_code
_entity_poly.pdbx_strand_id
1 'polypeptide(L)'
;MPGAGVECLVRHEHTGARSSARVLPAAGELLAEAGIALADCAAIAFGAGPGSFTGLRTACGVAQGLAFGAGLPVVPVNTLMTCAERARAATPALPDDTAVLVALDARMDEAYSAAFRWHASAREWAEVTPMQVSAPETVPLPDGDFWLAGNASTVFGERLAGLARAARVLPEAMPHAQPMIAIALRALARGEAIDADQAMPIYLRDKVAQTIAEREAAAAARAAAQAGSAS
;
A
#
# COMPACT_ATOMS: atom_id res chain seq x y z
N MET A 1 8.53 -34.27 16.68
CA MET A 1 7.47 -33.68 15.83
C MET A 1 8.11 -32.53 15.07
N PRO A 2 8.15 -32.54 13.73
CA PRO A 2 8.68 -31.41 12.96
C PRO A 2 7.83 -30.17 13.28
N GLY A 3 8.50 -29.07 13.65
CA GLY A 3 7.85 -27.83 14.10
C GLY A 3 6.95 -27.27 13.01
N ALA A 4 5.67 -27.11 13.31
CA ALA A 4 4.68 -26.57 12.39
C ALA A 4 5.07 -25.14 11.98
N GLY A 5 5.61 -25.00 10.78
CA GLY A 5 5.85 -23.70 10.15
C GLY A 5 4.52 -23.02 9.84
N VAL A 6 4.54 -21.69 9.78
CA VAL A 6 3.41 -20.92 9.25
C VAL A 6 3.31 -21.22 7.75
N GLU A 7 2.22 -21.87 7.34
CA GLU A 7 1.87 -22.04 5.94
C GLU A 7 1.16 -20.78 5.43
N CYS A 8 1.52 -20.33 4.22
CA CYS A 8 0.93 -19.14 3.61
C CYS A 8 0.40 -19.48 2.21
N LEU A 9 -0.91 -19.55 2.08
CA LEU A 9 -1.61 -19.68 0.80
C LEU A 9 -1.94 -18.29 0.27
N VAL A 10 -1.67 -18.06 -1.02
CA VAL A 10 -1.79 -16.73 -1.63
C VAL A 10 -2.41 -16.83 -3.00
N ARG A 11 -3.35 -15.94 -3.29
CA ARG A 11 -3.90 -15.71 -4.63
C ARG A 11 -3.67 -14.25 -5.05
N HIS A 12 -3.06 -14.05 -6.20
CA HIS A 12 -2.80 -12.72 -6.76
C HIS A 12 -3.25 -12.65 -8.21
N GLU A 13 -4.17 -11.72 -8.50
CA GLU A 13 -4.78 -11.57 -9.82
C GLU A 13 -4.83 -10.09 -10.25
N HIS A 14 -4.38 -9.80 -11.46
CA HIS A 14 -4.53 -8.48 -12.07
C HIS A 14 -5.91 -8.35 -12.72
N THR A 15 -6.90 -7.91 -11.93
CA THR A 15 -8.32 -7.92 -12.32
C THR A 15 -8.83 -6.60 -12.91
N GLY A 16 -8.11 -5.49 -12.70
CA GLY A 16 -8.48 -4.16 -13.23
C GLY A 16 -9.89 -3.75 -12.80
N ALA A 17 -10.74 -3.37 -13.76
CA ALA A 17 -12.12 -2.96 -13.49
C ALA A 17 -13.00 -4.06 -12.84
N ARG A 18 -12.57 -5.33 -12.84
CA ARG A 18 -13.32 -6.47 -12.32
C ARG A 18 -13.01 -6.80 -10.85
N SER A 19 -12.16 -6.03 -10.16
CA SER A 19 -11.71 -6.36 -8.79
C SER A 19 -12.86 -6.58 -7.81
N SER A 20 -13.91 -5.75 -7.85
CA SER A 20 -15.07 -5.88 -6.96
C SER A 20 -15.86 -7.17 -7.17
N ALA A 21 -15.98 -7.63 -8.40
CA ALA A 21 -16.66 -8.89 -8.72
C ALA A 21 -15.81 -10.12 -8.36
N ARG A 22 -14.48 -9.98 -8.25
CA ARG A 22 -13.57 -11.12 -8.15
C ARG A 22 -12.99 -11.38 -6.76
N VAL A 23 -12.94 -10.37 -5.90
CA VAL A 23 -12.39 -10.50 -4.54
C VAL A 23 -13.11 -11.55 -3.68
N LEU A 24 -14.45 -11.56 -3.67
CA LEU A 24 -15.22 -12.53 -2.88
C LEU A 24 -15.07 -13.97 -3.42
N PRO A 25 -15.23 -14.23 -4.73
CA PRO A 25 -14.92 -15.56 -5.28
C PRO A 25 -13.49 -16.02 -4.99
N ALA A 26 -12.49 -15.13 -5.15
CA ALA A 26 -11.09 -15.48 -4.90
C ALA A 26 -10.81 -15.83 -3.44
N ALA A 27 -11.44 -15.11 -2.48
CA ALA A 27 -11.37 -15.46 -1.07
C ALA A 27 -12.02 -16.82 -0.78
N GLY A 28 -13.20 -17.08 -1.37
CA GLY A 28 -13.89 -18.36 -1.23
C GLY A 28 -13.09 -19.54 -1.75
N GLU A 29 -12.51 -19.46 -2.96
CA GLU A 29 -11.71 -20.59 -3.47
C GLU A 29 -10.38 -20.76 -2.72
N LEU A 30 -9.86 -19.72 -2.03
CA LEU A 30 -8.65 -19.82 -1.20
C LEU A 30 -8.94 -20.47 0.16
N LEU A 31 -10.09 -20.13 0.78
CA LEU A 31 -10.58 -20.81 1.98
C LEU A 31 -10.87 -22.29 1.71
N ALA A 32 -11.47 -22.59 0.55
CA ALA A 32 -11.72 -23.96 0.13
C ALA A 32 -10.42 -24.76 -0.09
N GLU A 33 -9.41 -24.14 -0.72
CA GLU A 33 -8.07 -24.72 -0.89
C GLU A 33 -7.39 -25.00 0.46
N ALA A 34 -7.55 -24.09 1.42
CA ALA A 34 -7.06 -24.24 2.79
C ALA A 34 -7.83 -25.27 3.63
N GLY A 35 -9.03 -25.67 3.19
CA GLY A 35 -9.91 -26.57 3.94
C GLY A 35 -10.48 -25.98 5.22
N ILE A 36 -10.59 -24.64 5.32
CA ILE A 36 -11.14 -23.94 6.49
C ILE A 36 -12.37 -23.11 6.12
N ALA A 37 -13.26 -22.87 7.07
CA ALA A 37 -14.35 -21.92 6.95
C ALA A 37 -13.88 -20.50 7.31
N LEU A 38 -14.61 -19.48 6.84
CA LEU A 38 -14.35 -18.10 7.23
C LEU A 38 -14.38 -17.90 8.76
N ALA A 39 -15.30 -18.58 9.45
CA ALA A 39 -15.44 -18.50 10.91
C ALA A 39 -14.26 -19.11 11.68
N ASP A 40 -13.40 -19.90 11.02
CA ASP A 40 -12.18 -20.44 11.63
C ASP A 40 -11.01 -19.43 11.62
N CYS A 41 -11.16 -18.32 10.88
CA CYS A 41 -10.16 -17.26 10.85
C CYS A 41 -10.15 -16.47 12.17
N ALA A 42 -8.98 -16.00 12.61
CA ALA A 42 -8.86 -15.18 13.81
C ALA A 42 -9.20 -13.69 13.58
N ALA A 43 -8.95 -13.19 12.37
CA ALA A 43 -9.20 -11.80 11.96
C ALA A 43 -9.17 -11.67 10.43
N ILE A 44 -9.66 -10.55 9.91
CA ILE A 44 -9.56 -10.19 8.49
C ILE A 44 -8.68 -8.95 8.31
N ALA A 45 -7.53 -9.11 7.64
CA ALA A 45 -6.67 -7.99 7.30
C ALA A 45 -7.06 -7.38 5.95
N PHE A 46 -6.97 -6.05 5.82
CA PHE A 46 -7.22 -5.36 4.56
C PHE A 46 -6.30 -4.17 4.37
N GLY A 47 -6.01 -3.84 3.10
CA GLY A 47 -5.27 -2.64 2.76
C GLY A 47 -6.14 -1.40 2.98
N ALA A 48 -5.87 -0.67 4.06
CA ALA A 48 -6.65 0.49 4.46
C ALA A 48 -6.31 1.74 3.64
N GLY A 49 -5.11 1.82 3.08
CA GLY A 49 -4.70 2.96 2.28
C GLY A 49 -3.23 3.33 2.45
N PRO A 50 -2.73 4.25 1.61
CA PRO A 50 -3.44 4.91 0.52
C PRO A 50 -3.55 4.01 -0.73
N GLY A 51 -4.27 4.47 -1.77
CA GLY A 51 -4.50 3.69 -2.98
C GLY A 51 -5.63 4.24 -3.86
N SER A 52 -6.08 3.42 -4.82
CA SER A 52 -7.23 3.76 -5.67
C SER A 52 -8.50 3.89 -4.85
N PHE A 53 -9.24 4.99 -5.03
CA PHE A 53 -10.47 5.30 -4.30
C PHE A 53 -11.50 4.16 -4.35
N THR A 54 -11.78 3.62 -5.55
CA THR A 54 -12.69 2.49 -5.73
C THR A 54 -12.14 1.21 -5.11
N GLY A 55 -10.82 0.99 -5.21
CA GLY A 55 -10.15 -0.18 -4.65
C GLY A 55 -10.22 -0.22 -3.12
N LEU A 56 -9.93 0.91 -2.46
CA LEU A 56 -9.98 1.02 -1.00
C LEU A 56 -11.38 0.78 -0.47
N ARG A 57 -12.40 1.37 -1.09
CA ARG A 57 -13.81 1.14 -0.71
C ARG A 57 -14.23 -0.31 -0.92
N THR A 58 -13.76 -0.95 -1.99
CA THR A 58 -14.02 -2.37 -2.25
C THR A 58 -13.38 -3.23 -1.16
N ALA A 59 -12.10 -3.04 -0.87
CA ALA A 59 -11.38 -3.80 0.15
C ALA A 59 -12.02 -3.63 1.54
N CYS A 60 -12.32 -2.39 1.90
CA CYS A 60 -12.96 -2.03 3.17
C CYS A 60 -14.36 -2.64 3.30
N GLY A 61 -15.23 -2.46 2.30
CA GLY A 61 -16.59 -2.99 2.35
C GLY A 61 -16.65 -4.52 2.36
N VAL A 62 -15.73 -5.18 1.64
CA VAL A 62 -15.61 -6.64 1.66
C VAL A 62 -15.11 -7.13 3.02
N ALA A 63 -14.06 -6.51 3.56
CA ALA A 63 -13.54 -6.86 4.88
C ALA A 63 -14.60 -6.68 5.97
N GLN A 64 -15.28 -5.53 5.98
CA GLN A 64 -16.37 -5.23 6.90
C GLN A 64 -17.51 -6.25 6.78
N GLY A 65 -17.99 -6.55 5.57
CA GLY A 65 -19.08 -7.48 5.36
C GLY A 65 -18.76 -8.91 5.79
N LEU A 66 -17.56 -9.41 5.43
CA LEU A 66 -17.09 -10.74 5.84
C LEU A 66 -16.91 -10.82 7.36
N ALA A 67 -16.26 -9.81 7.95
CA ALA A 67 -15.97 -9.75 9.37
C ALA A 67 -17.25 -9.66 10.21
N PHE A 68 -18.18 -8.79 9.82
CA PHE A 68 -19.48 -8.66 10.48
C PHE A 68 -20.28 -9.95 10.41
N GLY A 69 -20.33 -10.59 9.24
CA GLY A 69 -21.07 -11.85 9.05
C GLY A 69 -20.48 -13.04 9.83
N ALA A 70 -19.18 -13.03 10.09
CA ALA A 70 -18.47 -14.10 10.80
C ALA A 70 -18.18 -13.77 12.28
N GLY A 71 -18.51 -12.58 12.77
CA GLY A 71 -18.18 -12.14 14.13
C GLY A 71 -16.68 -11.98 14.37
N LEU A 72 -15.93 -11.59 13.34
CA LEU A 72 -14.47 -11.44 13.39
C LEU A 72 -14.05 -9.98 13.52
N PRO A 73 -12.91 -9.69 14.17
CA PRO A 73 -12.30 -8.38 14.11
C PRO A 73 -11.56 -8.18 12.77
N VAL A 74 -11.25 -6.93 12.45
CA VAL A 74 -10.47 -6.55 11.27
C VAL A 74 -9.14 -5.92 11.65
N VAL A 75 -8.15 -6.04 10.76
CA VAL A 75 -6.83 -5.42 10.91
C VAL A 75 -6.58 -4.49 9.71
N PRO A 76 -6.72 -3.16 9.87
CA PRO A 76 -6.38 -2.21 8.83
C PRO A 76 -4.85 -2.16 8.64
N VAL A 77 -4.39 -2.32 7.40
CA VAL A 77 -2.96 -2.32 7.08
C VAL A 77 -2.59 -1.15 6.19
N ASN A 78 -1.52 -0.44 6.55
CA ASN A 78 -0.92 0.60 5.73
C ASN A 78 -0.36 -0.01 4.42
N THR A 79 -0.89 0.44 3.29
CA THR A 79 -0.52 -0.03 1.96
C THR A 79 0.95 0.27 1.63
N LEU A 80 1.49 1.40 2.07
CA LEU A 80 2.89 1.75 1.83
C LEU A 80 3.80 0.86 2.68
N MET A 81 3.46 0.61 3.94
CA MET A 81 4.22 -0.33 4.78
C MET A 81 4.23 -1.75 4.20
N THR A 82 3.16 -2.17 3.52
CA THR A 82 3.11 -3.45 2.79
C THR A 82 4.16 -3.50 1.67
N CYS A 83 4.38 -2.38 0.97
CA CYS A 83 5.44 -2.28 -0.04
C CYS A 83 6.83 -2.31 0.60
N ALA A 84 7.01 -1.65 1.75
CA ALA A 84 8.25 -1.71 2.51
C ALA A 84 8.58 -3.13 2.98
N GLU A 85 7.58 -3.87 3.49
CA GLU A 85 7.75 -5.28 3.87
C GLU A 85 8.12 -6.16 2.67
N ARG A 86 7.54 -5.89 1.50
CA ARG A 86 7.92 -6.57 0.26
C ARG A 86 9.36 -6.26 -0.15
N ALA A 87 9.78 -5.00 -0.07
CA ALA A 87 11.15 -4.58 -0.37
C ALA A 87 12.15 -5.19 0.62
N ARG A 88 11.80 -5.28 1.90
CA ARG A 88 12.62 -5.90 2.95
C ARG A 88 12.90 -7.37 2.67
N ALA A 89 11.89 -8.09 2.17
CA ALA A 89 11.98 -9.50 1.79
C ALA A 89 12.58 -9.75 0.40
N ALA A 90 13.01 -8.70 -0.33
CA ALA A 90 13.67 -8.86 -1.62
C ALA A 90 15.04 -9.55 -1.47
N THR A 91 15.63 -9.97 -2.60
CA THR A 91 16.99 -10.54 -2.65
C THR A 91 17.93 -9.60 -3.40
N PRO A 92 19.07 -9.18 -2.82
CA PRO A 92 19.47 -9.38 -1.43
C PRO A 92 18.48 -8.74 -0.45
N ALA A 93 18.48 -9.20 0.80
CA ALA A 93 17.66 -8.64 1.88
C ALA A 93 18.07 -7.20 2.19
N LEU A 94 17.14 -6.42 2.73
CA LEU A 94 17.40 -5.04 3.16
C LEU A 94 18.50 -5.02 4.23
N PRO A 95 19.57 -4.22 4.08
CA PRO A 95 20.60 -4.08 5.10
C PRO A 95 20.04 -3.46 6.37
N ASP A 96 20.71 -3.75 7.49
CA ASP A 96 20.42 -3.08 8.77
C ASP A 96 20.61 -1.56 8.63
N ASP A 97 19.86 -0.79 9.43
CA ASP A 97 19.87 0.67 9.42
C ASP A 97 19.64 1.34 8.05
N THR A 98 19.04 0.62 7.09
CA THR A 98 18.58 1.18 5.81
C THR A 98 17.09 1.48 5.88
N ALA A 99 16.69 2.69 5.48
CA ALA A 99 15.27 3.02 5.36
C ALA A 99 14.69 2.49 4.04
N VAL A 100 13.37 2.31 3.99
CA VAL A 100 12.64 2.11 2.74
C VAL A 100 11.73 3.30 2.52
N LEU A 101 12.07 4.13 1.53
CA LEU A 101 11.16 5.12 0.99
C LEU A 101 10.23 4.40 0.02
N VAL A 102 8.94 4.43 0.30
CA VAL A 102 7.91 3.89 -0.59
C VAL A 102 7.28 5.06 -1.32
N ALA A 103 7.18 4.95 -2.64
CA ALA A 103 6.49 5.91 -3.48
C ALA A 103 5.62 5.19 -4.52
N LEU A 104 4.32 5.48 -4.51
CA LEU A 104 3.33 4.95 -5.45
C LEU A 104 2.70 6.08 -6.27
N ASP A 105 2.39 5.84 -7.53
CA ASP A 105 1.62 6.78 -8.36
C ASP A 105 0.22 7.04 -7.73
N ALA A 106 -0.02 8.28 -7.30
CA ALA A 106 -1.28 8.72 -6.73
C ALA A 106 -2.26 9.28 -7.77
N ARG A 107 -1.90 9.19 -9.07
CA ARG A 107 -2.51 9.91 -10.19
C ARG A 107 -2.36 11.42 -10.02
N MET A 108 -2.89 12.16 -10.99
CA MET A 108 -2.89 13.63 -10.99
C MET A 108 -1.49 14.25 -10.82
N ASP A 109 -0.45 13.56 -11.31
CA ASP A 109 0.94 13.99 -11.23
C ASP A 109 1.48 14.10 -9.79
N GLU A 110 0.99 13.25 -8.90
CA GLU A 110 1.39 13.18 -7.50
C GLU A 110 1.80 11.75 -7.09
N ALA A 111 2.57 11.63 -6.02
CA ALA A 111 3.00 10.38 -5.43
C ALA A 111 2.46 10.23 -4.01
N TYR A 112 1.91 9.05 -3.68
CA TYR A 112 1.74 8.64 -2.30
C TYR A 112 3.09 8.19 -1.78
N SER A 113 3.54 8.76 -0.66
CA SER A 113 4.86 8.44 -0.12
C SER A 113 4.86 8.31 1.40
N ALA A 114 5.77 7.47 1.90
CA ALA A 114 6.12 7.29 3.31
C ALA A 114 7.48 6.59 3.37
N ALA A 115 8.23 6.84 4.44
CA ALA A 115 9.49 6.14 4.70
C ALA A 115 9.39 5.35 6.00
N PHE A 116 9.92 4.13 5.97
CA PHE A 116 9.92 3.23 7.12
C PHE A 116 11.31 2.68 7.39
N ARG A 117 11.61 2.38 8.66
CA ARG A 117 12.86 1.72 9.07
C ARG A 117 12.53 0.44 9.81
N TRP A 118 13.19 -0.64 9.43
CA TRP A 118 12.98 -1.94 10.07
C TRP A 118 13.86 -2.07 11.32
N HIS A 119 13.23 -2.39 12.46
CA HIS A 119 13.92 -2.71 13.70
C HIS A 119 13.95 -4.23 13.88
N ALA A 120 15.09 -4.86 13.59
CA ALA A 120 15.23 -6.32 13.63
C ALA A 120 14.97 -6.95 15.01
N SER A 121 15.36 -6.27 16.09
CA SER A 121 15.14 -6.74 17.47
C SER A 121 13.66 -6.75 17.86
N ALA A 122 12.93 -5.69 17.51
CA ALA A 122 11.49 -5.60 17.72
C ALA A 122 10.68 -6.40 16.68
N ARG A 123 11.30 -6.70 15.52
CA ARG A 123 10.65 -7.23 14.32
C ARG A 123 9.50 -6.33 13.85
N GLU A 124 9.73 -5.03 13.85
CA GLU A 124 8.71 -4.01 13.53
C GLU A 124 9.23 -2.94 12.57
N TRP A 125 8.29 -2.26 11.93
CA TRP A 125 8.56 -1.03 11.19
C TRP A 125 8.35 0.18 12.09
N ALA A 126 9.34 1.07 12.15
CA ALA A 126 9.17 2.43 12.63
C ALA A 126 8.89 3.36 11.45
N GLU A 127 7.95 4.27 11.64
CA GLU A 127 7.71 5.36 10.69
C GLU A 127 8.83 6.39 10.78
N VAL A 128 9.42 6.73 9.63
CA VAL A 128 10.44 7.77 9.48
C VAL A 128 9.79 9.04 8.92
N THR A 129 8.93 8.88 7.92
CA THR A 129 8.06 9.95 7.44
C THR A 129 6.63 9.44 7.33
N PRO A 130 5.62 10.25 7.72
CA PRO A 130 4.23 9.84 7.66
C PRO A 130 3.76 9.64 6.22
N MET A 131 2.70 8.86 6.07
CA MET A 131 2.01 8.74 4.80
C MET A 131 1.46 10.09 4.34
N GLN A 132 1.78 10.46 3.11
CA GLN A 132 1.39 11.73 2.51
C GLN A 132 1.19 11.62 1.00
N VAL A 133 0.64 12.68 0.41
CA VAL A 133 0.55 12.87 -1.03
C VAL A 133 1.26 14.18 -1.38
N SER A 134 2.15 14.15 -2.37
CA SER A 134 2.91 15.32 -2.81
C SER A 134 3.24 15.21 -4.30
N ALA A 135 3.70 16.31 -4.90
CA ALA A 135 4.34 16.25 -6.20
C ALA A 135 5.59 15.34 -6.15
N PRO A 136 5.95 14.66 -7.25
CA PRO A 136 7.10 13.76 -7.27
C PRO A 136 8.41 14.47 -6.92
N GLU A 137 8.55 15.75 -7.27
CA GLU A 137 9.75 16.56 -7.01
C GLU A 137 9.92 16.94 -5.53
N THR A 138 8.85 16.83 -4.73
CA THR A 138 8.83 17.28 -3.33
C THR A 138 8.60 16.15 -2.33
N VAL A 139 8.67 14.88 -2.77
CA VAL A 139 8.61 13.71 -1.89
C VAL A 139 9.70 13.82 -0.81
N PRO A 140 9.32 13.83 0.49
CA PRO A 140 10.28 13.88 1.59
C PRO A 140 11.18 12.65 1.62
N LEU A 141 12.48 12.90 1.77
CA LEU A 141 13.49 11.85 1.79
C LEU A 141 13.89 11.53 3.24
N PRO A 142 14.06 10.24 3.59
CA PRO A 142 14.65 9.89 4.87
C PRO A 142 16.14 10.29 4.90
N ASP A 143 16.65 10.51 6.11
CA ASP A 143 18.09 10.66 6.34
C ASP A 143 18.82 9.32 6.16
N GLY A 144 20.08 9.40 5.72
CA GLY A 144 20.95 8.24 5.50
C GLY A 144 20.63 7.44 4.24
N ASP A 145 21.06 6.18 4.24
CA ASP A 145 20.84 5.25 3.12
C ASP A 145 19.40 4.75 3.09
N PHE A 146 18.85 4.68 1.88
CA PHE A 146 17.51 4.15 1.68
C PHE A 146 17.36 3.39 0.38
N TRP A 147 16.42 2.45 0.38
CA TRP A 147 15.88 1.82 -0.81
C TRP A 147 14.59 2.54 -1.22
N LEU A 148 14.35 2.62 -2.52
CA LEU A 148 13.12 3.15 -3.09
C LEU A 148 12.25 2.01 -3.58
N ALA A 149 11.02 1.90 -3.07
CA ALA A 149 10.07 0.86 -3.41
C ALA A 149 8.79 1.45 -4.04
N GLY A 150 8.22 0.72 -5.00
CA GLY A 150 6.95 1.08 -5.63
C GLY A 150 7.13 1.77 -7.00
N ASN A 151 6.04 1.85 -7.74
CA ASN A 151 6.06 2.17 -9.17
C ASN A 151 6.33 3.65 -9.51
N ALA A 152 6.38 4.56 -8.53
CA ALA A 152 6.57 5.98 -8.80
C ALA A 152 7.90 6.26 -9.54
N SER A 153 8.94 5.47 -9.29
CA SER A 153 10.22 5.59 -10.00
C SER A 153 10.08 5.37 -11.51
N THR A 154 9.22 4.42 -11.92
CA THR A 154 8.93 4.15 -13.32
C THR A 154 8.01 5.20 -13.93
N VAL A 155 7.06 5.72 -13.15
CA VAL A 155 6.06 6.69 -13.64
C VAL A 155 6.64 8.09 -13.81
N PHE A 156 7.44 8.57 -12.86
CA PHE A 156 7.93 9.94 -12.84
C PHE A 156 9.40 10.07 -13.28
N GLY A 157 10.15 8.95 -13.31
CA GLY A 157 11.55 8.95 -13.71
C GLY A 157 12.37 9.96 -12.89
N GLU A 158 13.19 10.76 -13.58
CA GLU A 158 14.09 11.75 -12.98
C GLU A 158 13.38 12.83 -12.15
N ARG A 159 12.08 13.04 -12.37
CA ARG A 159 11.28 13.98 -11.56
C ARG A 159 11.06 13.51 -10.12
N LEU A 160 11.16 12.20 -9.87
CA LEU A 160 10.96 11.67 -8.52
C LEU A 160 12.14 12.03 -7.63
N ALA A 161 11.88 12.82 -6.59
CA ALA A 161 12.85 13.14 -5.57
C ALA A 161 13.41 11.85 -4.94
N GLY A 162 14.73 11.84 -4.77
CA GLY A 162 15.44 10.71 -4.17
C GLY A 162 15.78 9.56 -5.11
N LEU A 163 15.28 9.52 -6.36
CA LEU A 163 15.60 8.43 -7.30
C LEU A 163 17.11 8.27 -7.49
N ALA A 164 17.83 9.36 -7.73
CA ALA A 164 19.29 9.35 -7.91
C ALA A 164 20.07 9.08 -6.62
N ARG A 165 19.44 9.21 -5.44
CA ARG A 165 20.06 8.97 -4.12
C ARG A 165 19.77 7.58 -3.56
N ALA A 166 18.80 6.86 -4.13
CA ALA A 166 18.41 5.55 -3.64
C ALA A 166 19.54 4.54 -3.86
N ALA A 167 19.95 3.83 -2.80
CA ALA A 167 20.95 2.77 -2.89
C ALA A 167 20.44 1.59 -3.72
N ARG A 168 19.12 1.43 -3.80
CA ARG A 168 18.44 0.43 -4.64
C ARG A 168 17.04 0.91 -4.99
N VAL A 169 16.57 0.58 -6.20
CA VAL A 169 15.21 0.89 -6.68
C VAL A 169 14.49 -0.41 -7.00
N LEU A 170 13.27 -0.57 -6.47
CA LEU A 170 12.42 -1.75 -6.54
C LEU A 170 11.01 -1.36 -7.02
N PRO A 171 10.84 -1.04 -8.31
CA PRO A 171 9.55 -0.60 -8.85
C PRO A 171 8.44 -1.66 -8.73
N GLU A 172 8.82 -2.94 -8.68
CA GLU A 172 7.94 -4.10 -8.56
C GLU A 172 7.49 -4.38 -7.11
N ALA A 173 8.05 -3.68 -6.11
CA ALA A 173 7.65 -3.77 -4.72
C ALA A 173 6.29 -3.07 -4.49
N MET A 174 5.25 -3.60 -5.13
CA MET A 174 3.88 -3.13 -5.10
C MET A 174 3.07 -3.79 -3.98
N PRO A 175 1.93 -3.19 -3.55
CA PRO A 175 1.05 -3.77 -2.54
C PRO A 175 0.66 -5.20 -2.87
N HIS A 176 0.78 -6.10 -1.90
CA HIS A 176 0.54 -7.52 -2.08
C HIS A 176 0.07 -8.17 -0.77
N ALA A 177 -0.85 -9.14 -0.85
CA ALA A 177 -1.46 -9.76 0.33
C ALA A 177 -0.45 -10.54 1.19
N GLN A 178 0.54 -11.18 0.56
CA GLN A 178 1.56 -11.95 1.28
C GLN A 178 2.42 -11.12 2.25
N PRO A 179 3.05 -9.99 1.87
CA PRO A 179 3.72 -9.13 2.85
C PRO A 179 2.74 -8.45 3.81
N MET A 180 1.50 -8.18 3.37
CA MET A 180 0.46 -7.59 4.23
C MET A 180 0.14 -8.49 5.43
N ILE A 181 0.05 -9.81 5.24
CA ILE A 181 -0.29 -10.72 6.34
C ILE A 181 0.77 -10.72 7.44
N ALA A 182 2.05 -10.55 7.09
CA ALA A 182 3.13 -10.46 8.09
C ALA A 182 2.97 -9.22 8.98
N ILE A 183 2.55 -8.08 8.40
CA ILE A 183 2.24 -6.86 9.15
C ILE A 183 0.99 -7.08 10.01
N ALA A 184 -0.06 -7.67 9.43
CA ALA A 184 -1.33 -7.89 10.12
C ALA A 184 -1.19 -8.84 11.32
N LEU A 185 -0.40 -9.91 11.20
CA LEU A 185 -0.13 -10.85 12.29
C LEU A 185 0.58 -10.16 13.46
N ARG A 186 1.52 -9.25 13.18
CA ARG A 186 2.20 -8.44 14.20
C ARG A 186 1.22 -7.49 14.90
N ALA A 187 0.39 -6.77 14.13
CA ALA A 187 -0.63 -5.89 14.67
C ALA A 187 -1.67 -6.64 15.52
N LEU A 188 -2.13 -7.80 15.05
CA LEU A 188 -3.06 -8.67 15.78
C LEU A 188 -2.47 -9.16 17.11
N ALA A 189 -1.20 -9.58 17.11
CA ALA A 189 -0.51 -10.00 18.32
C ALA A 189 -0.36 -8.87 19.37
N ARG A 190 -0.38 -7.60 18.93
CA ARG A 190 -0.37 -6.42 19.79
C ARG A 190 -1.77 -5.96 20.21
N GLY A 191 -2.84 -6.63 19.76
CA GLY A 191 -4.21 -6.26 20.07
C GLY A 191 -4.71 -5.02 19.30
N GLU A 192 -4.13 -4.74 18.14
CA GLU A 192 -4.50 -3.58 17.29
C GLU A 192 -5.64 -3.90 16.30
N ALA A 193 -6.30 -5.05 16.46
CA ALA A 193 -7.50 -5.35 15.70
C ALA A 193 -8.66 -4.49 16.19
N ILE A 194 -9.53 -4.11 15.27
CA ILE A 194 -10.69 -3.25 15.53
C ILE A 194 -11.98 -3.98 15.15
N ASP A 195 -13.11 -3.46 15.63
CA ASP A 195 -14.42 -3.98 15.27
C ASP A 195 -14.69 -3.79 13.77
N ALA A 196 -15.47 -4.71 13.19
CA ALA A 196 -15.76 -4.72 11.76
C ALA A 196 -16.38 -3.40 11.27
N ASP A 197 -17.19 -2.74 12.08
CA ASP A 197 -17.85 -1.47 11.73
C ASP A 197 -16.92 -0.25 11.74
N GLN A 198 -15.73 -0.37 12.33
CA GLN A 198 -14.67 0.62 12.32
C GLN A 198 -13.73 0.48 11.12
N ALA A 199 -13.92 -0.55 10.27
CA ALA A 199 -13.16 -0.70 9.04
C ALA A 199 -13.38 0.54 8.16
N MET A 200 -12.34 1.38 8.04
CA MET A 200 -12.40 2.62 7.26
C MET A 200 -11.17 2.79 6.36
N PRO A 201 -11.33 3.31 5.14
CA PRO A 201 -10.21 3.64 4.28
C PRO A 201 -9.49 4.90 4.77
N ILE A 202 -8.16 4.90 4.63
CA ILE A 202 -7.32 6.07 4.88
C ILE A 202 -7.26 6.90 3.60
N TYR A 203 -7.87 8.08 3.65
CA TYR A 203 -7.82 9.08 2.57
C TYR A 203 -6.74 10.11 2.88
N LEU A 204 -5.77 10.25 1.98
CA LEU A 204 -4.74 11.30 2.05
C LEU A 204 -5.08 12.56 1.25
N ARG A 205 -6.15 12.49 0.45
CA ARG A 205 -6.56 13.58 -0.43
C ARG A 205 -7.94 14.06 0.02
N ASP A 206 -7.97 15.24 0.63
CA ASP A 206 -9.23 15.86 1.06
C ASP A 206 -10.11 16.33 -0.11
N LYS A 207 -9.51 16.57 -1.29
CA LYS A 207 -10.20 16.99 -2.54
C LYS A 207 -9.83 16.12 -3.73
N VAL A 208 -10.72 15.19 -4.08
CA VAL A 208 -10.54 14.27 -5.24
C VAL A 208 -11.21 14.79 -6.51
N ALA A 209 -12.02 15.85 -6.42
CA ALA A 209 -12.72 16.47 -7.55
C ALA A 209 -12.28 17.93 -7.71
N GLN A 210 -11.64 18.22 -8.84
CA GLN A 210 -11.53 19.61 -9.31
C GLN A 210 -12.91 20.09 -9.75
N THR A 211 -13.29 21.27 -9.32
CA THR A 211 -14.41 22.02 -9.87
C THR A 211 -14.18 22.28 -11.36
N ILE A 212 -15.25 22.54 -12.12
CA ILE A 212 -15.15 22.84 -13.56
C ILE A 212 -14.16 23.98 -13.81
N ALA A 213 -14.19 25.01 -12.97
CA ALA A 213 -13.27 26.15 -13.03
C ALA A 213 -11.80 25.77 -12.80
N GLU A 214 -11.52 24.85 -11.87
CA GLU A 214 -10.15 24.36 -11.62
C GLU A 214 -9.62 23.52 -12.79
N ARG A 215 -10.49 22.75 -13.47
CA ARG A 215 -10.12 22.01 -14.69
C ARG A 215 -9.82 22.94 -15.85
N GLU A 216 -10.64 23.98 -16.04
CA GLU A 216 -10.44 24.99 -17.08
C GLU A 216 -9.16 25.80 -16.85
N ALA A 217 -8.89 26.20 -15.60
CA ALA A 217 -7.65 26.89 -15.23
C ALA A 217 -6.41 26.01 -15.44
N ALA A 218 -6.47 24.73 -15.04
CA ALA A 218 -5.38 23.78 -15.26
C ALA A 218 -5.13 23.49 -16.75
N ALA A 219 -6.18 23.47 -17.58
CA ALA A 219 -6.07 23.32 -19.02
C ALA A 219 -5.43 24.57 -19.67
N ALA A 220 -5.85 25.77 -19.25
CA ALA A 220 -5.29 27.04 -19.72
C ALA A 220 -3.80 27.19 -19.37
N ALA A 221 -3.40 26.81 -18.16
CA ALA A 221 -2.00 26.85 -17.72
C ALA A 221 -1.11 25.91 -18.54
N ARG A 222 -1.60 24.69 -18.86
CA ARG A 222 -0.86 23.74 -19.71
C ARG A 222 -0.72 24.23 -21.15
N ALA A 223 -1.76 24.85 -21.70
CA ALA A 223 -1.74 25.42 -23.05
C ALA A 223 -0.74 26.59 -23.15
N ALA A 224 -0.69 27.47 -22.15
CA ALA A 224 0.27 28.57 -22.09
C ALA A 224 1.72 28.09 -21.99
N ALA A 225 1.98 27.05 -21.20
CA ALA A 225 3.32 26.46 -21.08
C ALA A 225 3.82 25.84 -22.39
N GLN A 226 2.94 25.21 -23.18
CA GLN A 226 3.29 24.62 -24.48
C GLN A 226 3.54 25.67 -25.58
N ALA A 227 2.84 26.81 -25.53
CA ALA A 227 3.07 27.92 -26.45
C ALA A 227 4.41 28.64 -26.18
N GLY A 228 4.82 28.72 -24.92
CA GLY A 228 6.10 29.34 -24.52
C GLY A 228 7.34 28.50 -24.82
N SER A 229 7.22 27.19 -24.99
CA SER A 229 8.34 26.30 -25.35
C SER A 229 8.59 26.18 -26.87
N ALA A 230 7.76 26.83 -27.69
CA ALA A 230 7.82 26.78 -29.16
C ALA A 230 8.31 28.10 -29.79
N SER A 231 8.81 29.04 -28.99
CA SER A 231 9.45 30.30 -29.40
C SER A 231 10.91 30.30 -29.00
#